data_AF-A0A945M2P4-F1
#
_entry.id   AF-A0A945M2P4-F1
#
_cell.length_a   1.000
_cell.length_b   1.000
_cell.length_c   1.000
_cell.angle_alpha   90.00
_cell.angle_beta   90.00
_cell.angle_gamma   90.00
#
_symmetry.space_group_name_H-M   'P 1'
#
loop_
_entity.id
_entity.type
_entity.pdbx_description
1 polymer ?
#
loop_
_entity_poly.entity_id
_entity_poly.type
_entity_poly.pdbx_seq_one_letter_code
_entity_poly.pdbx_strand_id
1 'polypeptide(L)'
;MKSFHQLREELEEINFKLDHKKNHISSVKIKTTEVMYHSEKPGSKKVRVFVKPKGVKEFEELGVFKDMKTAEKSASQFVKLMGEDMDEGVSVLKTIIERAENTKIDMIAEAKEFPQSEVDKLEKMTDVNDHNGSVLYLAKMMKERKVIKMMELLIQMHKAGGHMTSDMINIRKGLLDTILLKAKSQYSNYKDVYNAF
;
A
#
# COMPACT_ATOMS: atom_id res chain seq x y z
N MET A 1 5.95 -31.65 -39.93
CA MET A 1 5.55 -30.38 -39.29
C MET A 1 4.72 -30.73 -38.06
N LYS A 2 5.11 -30.23 -36.88
CA LYS A 2 4.26 -30.35 -35.68
C LYS A 2 2.97 -29.54 -35.92
N SER A 3 1.84 -30.03 -35.44
CA SER A 3 0.58 -29.28 -35.55
C SER A 3 0.64 -28.02 -34.68
N PHE A 4 -0.15 -26.99 -34.99
CA PHE A 4 -0.28 -25.81 -34.12
C PHE A 4 -0.64 -26.18 -32.67
N HIS A 5 -1.38 -27.28 -32.48
CA HIS A 5 -1.73 -27.80 -31.17
C HIS A 5 -0.51 -28.39 -30.44
N GLN A 6 0.34 -29.15 -31.14
CA GLN A 6 1.58 -29.72 -30.59
C GLN A 6 2.64 -28.65 -30.32
N LEU A 7 2.74 -27.63 -31.16
CA LEU A 7 3.61 -26.47 -30.93
C LEU A 7 3.15 -25.68 -29.70
N ARG A 8 1.83 -25.57 -29.48
CA ARG A 8 1.24 -24.89 -28.32
C ARG A 8 1.43 -25.67 -27.01
N GLU A 9 1.36 -27.00 -27.05
CA GLU A 9 1.71 -27.86 -25.91
C GLU A 9 3.22 -27.82 -25.57
N GLU A 10 4.09 -27.59 -26.56
CA GLU A 10 5.53 -27.42 -26.35
C GLU A 10 5.94 -26.02 -25.90
N LEU A 11 5.14 -24.99 -26.24
CA LEU A 11 5.40 -23.58 -25.95
C LEU A 11 5.00 -23.18 -24.51
N GLU A 12 5.31 -23.98 -23.48
CA GLU A 12 5.16 -23.65 -22.04
C GLU A 12 3.92 -22.78 -21.67
N GLU A 13 2.80 -22.90 -22.39
CA GLU A 13 1.62 -22.10 -22.10
C GLU A 13 1.09 -22.60 -20.75
N ILE A 14 1.01 -21.67 -19.80
CA ILE A 14 0.48 -21.89 -18.46
C ILE A 14 -0.85 -22.61 -18.59
N ASN A 15 -0.87 -23.89 -18.23
CA ASN A 15 -2.05 -24.73 -18.33
C ASN A 15 -2.25 -25.46 -17.03
N PHE A 16 -3.16 -24.91 -16.22
CA PHE A 16 -3.55 -25.47 -14.92
C PHE A 16 -3.85 -26.97 -14.97
N LYS A 17 -4.51 -27.49 -16.03
CA LYS A 17 -4.85 -28.92 -16.12
C LYS A 17 -3.60 -29.80 -16.29
N LEU A 18 -2.62 -29.34 -17.06
CA LEU A 18 -1.36 -30.05 -17.26
C LEU A 18 -0.48 -29.99 -16.01
N ASP A 19 -0.39 -28.80 -15.39
CA ASP A 19 0.36 -28.61 -14.14
C ASP A 19 -0.25 -29.40 -13.00
N HIS A 20 -1.58 -29.41 -12.85
CA HIS A 20 -2.26 -30.20 -11.83
C HIS A 20 -2.02 -31.70 -11.99
N LYS A 21 -1.83 -32.19 -13.21
CA LYS A 21 -1.56 -33.61 -13.44
C LYS A 21 -0.10 -34.00 -13.15
N LYS A 22 0.85 -33.12 -13.47
CA LYS A 22 2.29 -33.47 -13.46
C LYS A 22 3.06 -32.89 -12.28
N ASN A 23 2.65 -31.73 -11.81
CA ASN A 23 3.46 -30.85 -10.97
C ASN A 23 2.77 -30.47 -9.66
N HIS A 24 1.58 -30.99 -9.37
CA HIS A 24 0.82 -30.66 -8.16
C HIS A 24 1.59 -31.02 -6.88
N ILE A 25 1.62 -30.07 -5.95
CA ILE A 25 2.24 -30.25 -4.63
C ILE A 25 1.17 -30.34 -3.55
N SER A 26 0.31 -29.32 -3.45
CA SER A 26 -0.71 -29.23 -2.41
C SER A 26 -1.85 -28.30 -2.80
N SER A 27 -3.01 -28.51 -2.15
CA SER A 27 -4.20 -27.67 -2.27
C SER A 27 -4.61 -27.19 -0.88
N VAL A 28 -4.90 -25.90 -0.74
CA VAL A 28 -5.35 -25.30 0.52
C VAL A 28 -6.52 -24.38 0.23
N LYS A 29 -7.56 -24.45 1.05
CA LYS A 29 -8.65 -23.49 1.03
C LYS A 29 -8.37 -22.40 2.05
N ILE A 30 -8.21 -21.16 1.58
CA ILE A 30 -8.05 -19.99 2.44
C ILE A 30 -9.36 -19.21 2.39
N LYS A 31 -10.10 -19.20 3.50
CA LYS A 31 -11.47 -18.66 3.57
C LYS A 31 -12.37 -19.24 2.46
N THR A 32 -12.76 -18.42 1.49
CA THR A 32 -13.64 -18.77 0.37
C THR A 32 -12.86 -19.03 -0.93
N THR A 33 -11.54 -18.89 -0.93
CA THR A 33 -10.67 -19.04 -2.10
C THR A 33 -9.92 -20.37 -2.06
N GLU A 34 -9.99 -21.13 -3.15
CA GLU A 34 -9.18 -22.32 -3.35
C GLU A 34 -7.82 -21.90 -3.90
N VAL A 35 -6.75 -22.34 -3.23
CA VAL A 35 -5.35 -22.07 -3.62
C VAL A 35 -4.67 -23.39 -3.89
N MET A 36 -4.00 -23.50 -5.03
CA MET A 36 -3.27 -24.70 -5.41
C MET A 36 -1.82 -24.39 -5.75
N TYR A 37 -0.92 -25.17 -5.18
CA TYR A 37 0.51 -25.04 -5.32
C TYR A 37 1.04 -26.14 -6.23
N HIS A 38 1.76 -25.75 -7.26
CA HIS A 38 2.38 -26.63 -8.23
C HIS A 38 3.87 -26.31 -8.32
N SER A 39 4.71 -27.31 -8.57
CA SER A 39 6.10 -27.05 -8.96
C SER A 39 6.13 -26.41 -10.35
N GLU A 40 7.01 -25.45 -10.59
CA GLU A 40 7.14 -24.83 -11.93
C GLU A 40 7.56 -25.88 -12.97
N LYS A 41 8.45 -26.79 -12.57
CA LYS A 41 8.93 -27.95 -13.33
C LYS A 41 9.19 -29.10 -12.35
N PRO A 42 9.15 -30.37 -12.80
CA PRO A 42 9.50 -31.50 -11.94
C PRO A 42 10.86 -31.30 -11.27
N GLY A 43 10.91 -31.33 -9.94
CA GLY A 43 12.13 -31.12 -9.15
C GLY A 43 12.56 -29.66 -8.94
N SER A 44 11.80 -28.67 -9.44
CA SER A 44 12.08 -27.26 -9.19
C SER A 44 11.71 -26.87 -7.75
N LYS A 45 12.52 -25.99 -7.14
CA LYS A 45 12.19 -25.35 -5.85
C LYS A 45 11.14 -24.25 -6.00
N LYS A 46 10.96 -23.75 -7.23
CA LYS A 46 9.99 -22.70 -7.54
C LYS A 46 8.59 -23.27 -7.58
N VAL A 47 7.65 -22.51 -7.04
CA VAL A 47 6.25 -22.91 -6.85
C VAL A 47 5.35 -21.97 -7.64
N ARG A 48 4.61 -22.52 -8.61
CA ARG A 48 3.51 -21.86 -9.31
C ARG A 48 2.23 -21.95 -8.49
N VAL A 49 1.56 -20.82 -8.31
CA VAL A 49 0.34 -20.72 -7.50
C VAL A 49 -0.84 -20.38 -8.38
N PHE A 50 -1.91 -21.15 -8.23
CA PHE A 50 -3.20 -20.89 -8.82
C PHE A 50 -4.23 -20.58 -7.75
N VAL A 51 -5.10 -19.63 -8.02
CA VAL A 51 -6.16 -19.18 -7.11
C VAL A 51 -7.51 -19.26 -7.80
N LYS A 52 -8.54 -19.63 -7.06
CA LYS A 52 -9.93 -19.64 -7.52
C LYS A 52 -10.82 -19.08 -6.42
N PRO A 53 -11.19 -17.79 -6.51
CA PRO A 53 -12.14 -17.18 -5.60
C PRO A 53 -13.54 -17.79 -5.73
N LYS A 54 -14.34 -17.69 -4.68
CA LYS A 54 -15.75 -18.13 -4.71
C LYS A 54 -16.52 -17.35 -5.77
N GLY A 55 -17.19 -18.07 -6.67
CA GLY A 55 -17.96 -17.50 -7.77
C GLY A 55 -17.22 -17.46 -9.11
N VAL A 56 -15.91 -17.68 -9.11
CA VAL A 56 -15.11 -17.81 -10.35
C VAL A 56 -15.06 -19.28 -10.77
N LYS A 57 -15.23 -19.55 -12.06
CA LYS A 57 -15.28 -20.92 -12.61
C LYS A 57 -13.88 -21.51 -12.82
N GLU A 58 -12.93 -20.68 -13.23
CA GLU A 58 -11.59 -21.10 -13.62
C GLU A 58 -10.54 -20.70 -12.57
N PHE A 59 -9.42 -21.42 -12.55
CA PHE A 59 -8.26 -21.06 -11.73
C PHE A 59 -7.41 -20.04 -12.49
N GLU A 60 -7.06 -18.95 -11.83
CA GLU A 60 -6.15 -17.94 -12.35
C GLU A 60 -4.76 -18.13 -11.75
N GLU A 61 -3.71 -17.88 -12.54
CA GLU A 61 -2.35 -17.91 -12.03
C GLU A 61 -2.07 -16.62 -11.25
N LEU A 62 -1.68 -16.78 -9.98
CA LEU A 62 -1.17 -15.66 -9.17
C LEU A 62 0.29 -15.35 -9.52
N GLY A 63 1.07 -16.39 -9.82
CA GLY A 63 2.44 -16.29 -10.30
C GLY A 63 3.34 -17.46 -9.85
N VAL A 64 4.64 -17.34 -10.17
CA VAL A 64 5.69 -18.29 -9.78
C VAL A 64 6.58 -17.68 -8.70
N PHE A 65 6.73 -18.38 -7.59
CA PHE A 65 7.49 -17.96 -6.42
C PHE A 65 8.74 -18.81 -6.24
N LYS A 66 9.75 -18.24 -5.57
CA LYS A 66 11.05 -18.89 -5.35
C LYS A 66 11.01 -20.15 -4.48
N ASP A 67 10.06 -20.24 -3.56
CA ASP A 67 9.89 -21.33 -2.59
C ASP A 67 8.44 -21.40 -2.07
N MET A 68 8.09 -22.53 -1.44
CA MET A 68 6.75 -22.77 -0.89
C MET A 68 6.36 -21.76 0.20
N LYS A 69 7.29 -21.39 1.09
CA LYS A 69 7.00 -20.43 2.17
C LYS A 69 6.58 -19.06 1.63
N THR A 70 7.25 -18.60 0.58
CA THR A 70 6.94 -17.34 -0.11
C THR A 70 5.60 -17.47 -0.84
N ALA A 71 5.35 -18.59 -1.51
CA ALA A 71 4.09 -18.87 -2.19
C ALA A 71 2.89 -18.83 -1.21
N GLU A 72 2.98 -19.53 -0.08
CA GLU A 72 1.94 -19.57 0.95
C GLU A 72 1.66 -18.18 1.52
N LYS A 73 2.72 -17.42 1.82
CA LYS A 73 2.59 -16.06 2.33
C LYS A 73 1.91 -15.13 1.31
N SER A 74 2.34 -15.18 0.05
CA SER A 74 1.77 -14.36 -1.02
C SER A 74 0.32 -14.73 -1.31
N ALA A 75 -0.02 -16.02 -1.35
CA ALA A 75 -1.40 -16.47 -1.53
C ALA A 75 -2.30 -16.05 -0.37
N SER A 76 -1.82 -16.16 0.88
CA SER A 76 -2.56 -15.68 2.05
C SER A 76 -2.82 -14.17 1.97
N GLN A 77 -1.82 -13.37 1.61
CA GLN A 77 -1.97 -11.92 1.44
C GLN A 77 -2.94 -11.56 0.31
N PHE A 78 -2.88 -12.26 -0.82
CA PHE A 78 -3.82 -12.06 -1.92
C PHE A 78 -5.26 -12.33 -1.49
N VAL A 79 -5.52 -13.45 -0.79
CA VAL A 79 -6.86 -13.78 -0.30
C VAL A 79 -7.35 -12.79 0.74
N LYS A 80 -6.47 -12.22 1.56
CA LYS A 80 -6.83 -11.14 2.49
C LYS A 80 -7.21 -9.86 1.76
N LEU A 81 -6.47 -9.49 0.72
CA LEU A 81 -6.78 -8.33 -0.11
C LEU A 81 -8.11 -8.49 -0.86
N MET A 82 -8.41 -9.72 -1.31
CA MET A 82 -9.64 -10.08 -2.02
C MET A 82 -10.80 -10.46 -1.07
N GLY A 83 -10.56 -10.48 0.24
CA GLY A 83 -11.56 -10.86 1.23
C GLY A 83 -12.70 -9.84 1.29
N GLU A 84 -13.92 -10.31 1.57
CA GLU A 84 -15.11 -9.44 1.69
C GLU A 84 -15.00 -8.41 2.83
N ASP A 85 -14.08 -8.62 3.78
CA ASP A 85 -13.80 -7.68 4.86
C ASP A 85 -12.93 -6.52 4.35
N MET A 86 -13.61 -5.43 3.99
CA MET A 86 -12.99 -4.20 3.50
C MET A 86 -11.91 -3.68 4.45
N ASP A 87 -12.05 -3.88 5.76
CA ASP A 87 -11.08 -3.41 6.76
C ASP A 87 -9.76 -4.20 6.67
N GLU A 88 -9.83 -5.51 6.45
CA GLU A 88 -8.63 -6.34 6.28
C GLU A 88 -7.90 -5.98 4.96
N GLY A 89 -8.65 -5.77 3.87
CA GLY A 89 -8.09 -5.34 2.59
C GLY A 89 -7.42 -3.96 2.66
N VAL A 90 -8.08 -2.99 3.31
CA VAL A 90 -7.53 -1.64 3.54
C VAL A 90 -6.27 -1.69 4.40
N SER A 91 -6.22 -2.56 5.42
CA SER A 91 -5.04 -2.71 6.28
C SER A 91 -3.80 -3.23 5.53
N VAL A 92 -3.98 -4.21 4.64
CA VAL A 92 -2.92 -4.78 3.82
C VAL A 92 -2.44 -3.73 2.81
N LEU A 93 -3.38 -3.03 2.16
CA LEU A 93 -3.07 -1.95 1.22
C LEU A 93 -2.27 -0.83 1.90
N LYS A 94 -2.69 -0.39 3.10
CA LYS A 94 -1.96 0.62 3.89
C LYS A 94 -0.53 0.17 4.18
N THR A 95 -0.35 -1.08 4.60
CA THR A 95 0.99 -1.65 4.86
C THR A 95 1.87 -1.69 3.60
N ILE A 96 1.29 -2.02 2.44
CA ILE A 96 2.01 -2.02 1.16
C ILE A 96 2.41 -0.61 0.76
N ILE A 97 1.50 0.36 0.88
CA ILE A 97 1.76 1.78 0.60
C ILE A 97 2.88 2.28 1.51
N GLU A 98 2.78 2.07 2.82
CA GLU A 98 3.80 2.47 3.79
C GLU A 98 5.17 1.88 3.46
N ARG A 99 5.23 0.59 3.08
CA ARG A 99 6.50 -0.02 2.66
C ARG A 99 7.03 0.54 1.36
N ALA A 100 6.20 0.71 0.35
CA ALA A 100 6.60 1.28 -0.94
C ALA A 100 7.08 2.72 -0.80
N GLU A 101 6.46 3.49 0.10
CA GLU A 101 6.90 4.81 0.48
C GLU A 101 8.24 4.73 1.21
N ASN A 102 8.37 3.90 2.25
CA ASN A 102 9.62 3.70 2.99
C ASN A 102 10.80 3.30 2.07
N THR A 103 10.59 2.43 1.08
CA THR A 103 11.66 2.07 0.11
C THR A 103 12.06 3.27 -0.77
N LYS A 104 11.15 4.19 -1.08
CA LYS A 104 11.51 5.45 -1.76
C LYS A 104 12.32 6.37 -0.85
N ILE A 105 12.10 6.33 0.46
CA ILE A 105 12.89 7.08 1.46
C ILE A 105 14.35 6.60 1.44
N ASP A 106 14.56 5.29 1.42
CA ASP A 106 15.91 4.70 1.44
C ASP A 106 16.75 4.99 0.17
N MET A 107 16.10 5.36 -0.94
CA MET A 107 16.77 5.67 -2.21
C MET A 107 17.12 7.15 -2.41
N ILE A 108 16.64 8.06 -1.56
CA ILE A 108 16.99 9.49 -1.64
C ILE A 108 18.21 9.73 -0.73
N ALA A 109 19.39 9.51 -1.29
CA ALA A 109 20.65 9.96 -0.71
C ALA A 109 20.62 11.49 -0.53
N GLU A 110 21.03 11.92 0.67
CA GLU A 110 20.95 13.27 1.25
C GLU A 110 19.53 13.70 1.67
N ALA A 111 18.99 13.00 2.67
CA ALA A 111 17.82 13.46 3.40
C ALA A 111 18.06 14.89 3.91
N LYS A 112 17.34 15.84 3.31
CA LYS A 112 17.39 17.25 3.66
C LYS A 112 16.89 17.39 5.10
N GLU A 113 17.51 18.20 5.94
CA GLU A 113 16.88 18.55 7.22
C GLU A 113 15.79 19.60 7.00
N PHE A 114 14.63 19.40 7.61
CA PHE A 114 13.65 20.46 7.76
C PHE A 114 14.22 21.50 8.73
N PRO A 115 14.27 22.80 8.38
CA PRO A 115 14.98 23.77 9.22
C PRO A 115 14.37 23.85 10.63
N GLN A 116 15.22 23.80 11.66
CA GLN A 116 14.76 23.81 13.06
C GLN A 116 13.90 25.04 13.39
N SER A 117 14.26 26.22 12.85
CA SER A 117 13.46 27.44 13.02
C SER A 117 12.01 27.29 12.54
N GLU A 118 11.76 26.40 11.60
CA GLU A 118 10.43 26.10 11.06
C GLU A 118 9.70 25.07 11.91
N VAL A 119 10.42 24.12 12.51
CA VAL A 119 9.89 23.20 13.55
C VAL A 119 9.42 23.99 14.76
N ASP A 120 10.26 24.88 15.30
CA ASP A 120 9.94 25.72 16.45
C ASP A 120 8.70 26.61 16.18
N LYS A 121 8.50 26.99 14.92
CA LYS A 121 7.33 27.77 14.51
C LYS A 121 6.07 26.91 14.45
N LEU A 122 6.17 25.66 13.99
CA LEU A 122 5.05 24.71 14.02
C LEU A 122 4.61 24.44 15.47
N GLU A 123 5.57 24.17 16.37
CA GLU A 123 5.33 23.94 17.80
C GLU A 123 4.62 25.15 18.44
N LYS A 124 5.11 26.37 18.19
CA LYS A 124 4.45 27.59 18.69
C LYS A 124 3.02 27.76 18.17
N MET A 125 2.75 27.38 16.92
CA MET A 125 1.40 27.46 16.37
C MET A 125 0.47 26.45 17.05
N THR A 126 0.94 25.25 17.34
CA THR A 126 0.14 24.20 17.97
C THR A 126 -0.07 24.45 19.46
N ASP A 127 0.93 25.01 20.14
CA ASP A 127 0.82 25.49 21.53
C ASP A 127 -0.29 26.53 21.72
N VAL A 128 -0.49 27.43 20.74
CA VAL A 128 -1.58 28.42 20.75
C VAL A 128 -2.87 27.92 20.09
N ASN A 129 -3.01 26.60 19.91
CA ASN A 129 -4.15 25.92 19.29
C ASN A 129 -4.41 26.29 17.81
N ASP A 130 -3.45 26.87 17.10
CA ASP A 130 -3.54 27.13 15.65
C ASP A 130 -3.19 25.89 14.81
N HIS A 131 -3.93 24.81 15.04
CA HIS A 131 -3.75 23.56 14.30
C HIS A 131 -4.07 23.69 12.80
N ASN A 132 -4.98 24.59 12.41
CA ASN A 132 -5.27 24.79 10.99
C ASN A 132 -4.11 25.52 10.30
N GLY A 133 -3.56 26.55 10.96
CA GLY A 133 -2.42 27.28 10.47
C GLY A 133 -1.17 26.41 10.39
N SER A 134 -0.88 25.58 11.39
CA SER A 134 0.31 24.73 11.40
C SER A 134 0.33 23.73 10.24
N VAL A 135 -0.80 23.07 9.95
CA VAL A 135 -0.92 22.13 8.82
C VAL A 135 -0.76 22.87 7.49
N LEU A 136 -1.39 24.03 7.32
CA LEU A 136 -1.23 24.86 6.12
C LEU A 136 0.21 25.34 5.96
N TYR A 137 0.89 25.67 7.06
CA TYR A 137 2.27 26.14 7.08
C TYR A 137 3.23 25.08 6.56
N LEU A 138 3.19 23.86 7.13
CA LEU A 138 4.00 22.74 6.67
C LEU A 138 3.75 22.43 5.19
N ALA A 139 2.48 22.42 4.77
CA ALA A 139 2.10 22.22 3.38
C ALA A 139 2.70 23.28 2.44
N LYS A 140 2.75 24.57 2.85
CA LYS A 140 3.41 25.64 2.07
C LYS A 140 4.92 25.44 1.97
N MET A 141 5.58 25.08 3.07
CA MET A 141 7.03 24.83 3.09
C MET A 141 7.41 23.67 2.17
N MET A 142 6.58 22.63 2.13
CA MET A 142 6.75 21.46 1.26
C MET A 142 6.19 21.65 -0.16
N LYS A 143 5.62 22.83 -0.45
CA LYS A 143 5.00 23.20 -1.74
C LYS A 143 3.87 22.25 -2.17
N GLU A 144 3.11 21.72 -1.21
CA GLU A 144 2.04 20.75 -1.46
C GLU A 144 0.70 21.39 -1.86
N ARG A 145 0.61 21.75 -3.15
CA ARG A 145 -0.49 22.53 -3.73
C ARG A 145 -1.88 21.98 -3.43
N LYS A 146 -2.06 20.65 -3.42
CA LYS A 146 -3.37 20.03 -3.13
C LYS A 146 -3.77 20.23 -1.67
N VAL A 147 -2.84 19.97 -0.74
CA VAL A 147 -3.07 20.16 0.71
C VAL A 147 -3.27 21.63 1.04
N ILE A 148 -2.48 22.54 0.44
CA ILE A 148 -2.63 23.99 0.59
C ILE A 148 -4.08 24.42 0.25
N LYS A 149 -4.57 24.05 -0.95
CA LYS A 149 -5.93 24.42 -1.38
C LYS A 149 -7.00 23.86 -0.45
N MET A 150 -6.88 22.60 -0.04
CA MET A 150 -7.86 21.96 0.85
C MET A 150 -7.88 22.61 2.24
N MET A 151 -6.70 22.94 2.80
CA MET A 151 -6.60 23.65 4.07
C MET A 151 -7.14 25.08 4.00
N GLU A 152 -6.90 25.80 2.89
CA GLU A 152 -7.46 27.14 2.68
C GLU A 152 -9.00 27.12 2.66
N LEU A 153 -9.60 26.11 2.00
CA LEU A 153 -11.05 25.91 2.01
C LEU A 153 -11.57 25.56 3.41
N LEU A 154 -10.88 24.66 4.12
CA LEU A 154 -11.25 24.29 5.50
C LEU A 154 -11.21 25.51 6.43
N ILE A 155 -10.20 26.38 6.29
CA ILE A 155 -10.10 27.62 7.06
C ILE A 155 -11.25 28.58 6.72
N GLN A 156 -11.64 28.69 5.45
CA GLN A 156 -12.79 29.49 5.04
C GLN A 156 -14.10 28.95 5.63
N MET A 157 -14.30 27.62 5.58
CA MET A 157 -15.43 26.97 6.22
C MET A 157 -15.46 27.23 7.73
N HIS A 158 -14.30 27.23 8.39
CA HIS A 158 -14.20 27.44 9.84
C HIS A 158 -14.61 28.87 10.18
N LYS A 159 -14.13 29.84 9.41
CA LYS A 159 -14.51 31.25 9.55
C LYS A 159 -15.99 31.48 9.29
N ALA A 160 -16.55 30.85 8.25
CA ALA A 160 -17.96 30.98 7.91
C ALA A 160 -18.88 30.33 8.96
N GLY A 161 -18.48 29.18 9.51
CA GLY A 161 -19.24 28.45 10.53
C GLY A 161 -19.03 28.94 11.96
N GLY A 162 -17.97 29.72 12.22
CA GLY A 162 -17.62 30.23 13.55
C GLY A 162 -17.08 29.18 14.54
N HIS A 163 -17.01 27.91 14.15
CA HIS A 163 -16.50 26.81 14.98
C HIS A 163 -15.96 25.66 14.12
N MET A 164 -15.05 24.86 14.69
CA MET A 164 -14.53 23.65 14.05
C MET A 164 -15.47 22.47 14.34
N THR A 165 -16.18 21.99 13.31
CA THR A 165 -17.00 20.78 13.43
C THR A 165 -16.13 19.52 13.47
N SER A 166 -16.69 18.41 13.95
CA SER A 166 -16.02 17.09 13.96
C SER A 166 -15.55 16.67 12.56
N ASP A 167 -16.36 16.89 11.53
CA ASP A 167 -15.99 16.55 10.14
C ASP A 167 -14.80 17.36 9.66
N MET A 168 -14.74 18.65 10.00
CA MET A 168 -13.62 19.50 9.64
C MET A 168 -12.34 19.09 10.39
N ILE A 169 -12.46 18.68 11.65
CA ILE A 169 -11.33 18.13 12.40
C ILE A 169 -10.81 16.86 11.74
N ASN A 170 -11.71 15.97 11.29
CA ASN A 170 -11.33 14.74 10.59
C ASN A 170 -10.65 15.04 9.24
N ILE A 171 -11.16 16.01 8.47
CA ILE A 171 -10.53 16.47 7.23
C ILE A 171 -9.12 16.99 7.52
N ARG A 172 -8.95 17.85 8.53
CA ARG A 172 -7.62 18.36 8.93
C ARG A 172 -6.67 17.24 9.29
N LYS A 173 -7.12 16.25 10.09
CA LYS A 173 -6.30 15.09 10.48
C LYS A 173 -5.83 14.30 9.25
N GLY A 174 -6.74 13.99 8.32
CA GLY A 174 -6.35 13.30 7.08
C GLY A 174 -5.36 14.09 6.22
N LEU A 175 -5.49 15.42 6.17
CA LEU A 175 -4.54 16.30 5.49
C LEU A 175 -3.19 16.35 6.21
N LEU A 176 -3.18 16.36 7.54
CA LEU A 176 -1.97 16.27 8.36
C LEU A 176 -1.24 14.95 8.14
N ASP A 177 -1.95 13.82 8.19
CA ASP A 177 -1.38 12.50 7.94
C ASP A 177 -0.72 12.43 6.56
N THR A 178 -1.40 12.98 5.54
CA THR A 178 -0.89 13.03 4.17
C THR A 178 0.42 13.82 4.08
N ILE A 179 0.50 14.99 4.73
CA ILE A 179 1.70 15.83 4.65
C ILE A 179 2.84 15.28 5.51
N LEU A 180 2.55 14.67 6.68
CA LEU A 180 3.55 14.03 7.53
C LEU A 180 4.15 12.79 6.88
N LEU A 181 3.35 12.00 6.17
CA LEU A 181 3.84 10.87 5.39
C LEU A 181 4.86 11.30 4.34
N LYS A 182 4.57 12.41 3.65
CA LYS A 182 5.53 13.01 2.73
C LYS A 182 6.73 13.59 3.46
N ALA A 183 6.56 14.24 4.61
CA ALA A 183 7.65 14.80 5.40
C ALA A 183 8.63 13.70 5.83
N LYS A 184 8.10 12.54 6.24
CA LYS A 184 8.90 11.35 6.56
C LYS A 184 9.78 10.90 5.41
N SER A 185 9.28 11.03 4.17
CA SER A 185 10.05 10.69 2.96
C SER A 185 11.05 11.74 2.50
N GLN A 186 10.94 12.97 3.00
CA GLN A 186 11.77 14.10 2.54
C GLN A 186 12.81 14.53 3.56
N TYR A 187 12.55 14.33 4.86
CA TYR A 187 13.34 14.93 5.92
C TYR A 187 13.95 13.89 6.87
N SER A 188 15.26 14.00 7.09
CA SER A 188 16.00 13.14 8.03
C SER A 188 15.56 13.36 9.48
N ASN A 189 15.24 14.60 9.84
CA ASN A 189 14.73 15.01 11.15
C ASN A 189 13.19 14.98 11.20
N TYR A 190 12.55 14.06 10.47
CA TYR A 190 11.09 13.90 10.47
C TYR A 190 10.47 13.80 11.87
N LYS A 191 11.18 13.15 12.81
CA LYS A 191 10.68 12.98 14.18
C LYS A 191 10.41 14.32 14.88
N ASP A 192 11.24 15.32 14.61
CA ASP A 192 11.08 16.66 15.19
C ASP A 192 9.89 17.39 14.55
N VAL A 193 9.73 17.24 13.23
CA VAL A 193 8.54 17.75 12.51
C VAL A 193 7.26 17.11 13.03
N TYR A 194 7.25 15.79 13.25
CA TYR A 194 6.09 15.05 13.76
C TYR A 194 5.71 15.49 15.18
N ASN A 195 6.71 15.67 16.05
CA ASN A 195 6.48 16.05 17.44
C ASN A 195 6.00 17.51 17.62
N ALA A 196 6.07 18.34 16.58
CA ALA A 196 5.59 19.72 16.61
C ALA A 196 4.06 19.85 16.49
N PHE A 197 3.32 18.75 16.33
CA PHE A 197 1.86 18.71 16.15
C PHE A 197 1.13 18.03 17.31
#